data_AF-A0A6H5KS10-F1
#
_entry.id   AF-A0A6H5KS10-F1
#
_cell.length_a   1.000
_cell.length_b   1.000
_cell.length_c   1.000
_cell.angle_alpha   90.00
_cell.angle_beta   90.00
_cell.angle_gamma   90.00
#
_symmetry.space_group_name_H-M   'P 1'
#
loop_
_entity.id
_entity.type
_entity.pdbx_description
1 polymer ?
#
loop_
_entity_poly.entity_id
_entity_poly.type
_entity_poly.pdbx_seq_one_letter_code
_entity_poly.pdbx_strand_id
1 'polypeptide(L)'
;MQQSAGGRLSRLSLTKGISSLHPPLPLQHVFAASATGVSILKLGDDLSLSELGFYNSMAAFGEPTSVAYNPVFDEVAISVKAFDPLTKGRVYVVKSSEDWIRCDFCDDDVQILEAGFLPDMITFTPNGKRILTANEGEPHTHHGFESLYIDAHDLPFLVRFRASPRHSHPVQQLNYVSAENDPEGSVSIFKRTTKDNTYASACEVGFEKYNTADRTNRLVDRGMRVGGMNFTTLSMDVEPEYIAVTEFGTTAYVTLQENNAVAKIDIKGCEIKRMYPLGFKEWGDDMKFDASDEDGMINLQDWPTVRGMYMPDAITTFKTGGRRWYTLLLTGCGVVTTAGPFDGNIDELYAFGGRSISIFDGKTGELVWDSGDFIEQFTADPVNGFSDIFNSNGGVATFDGRSDDKGPEPEGLAMAEIDGSIYVFVSLERIGGWMCWDVTDATAPVFQSYVNSYEGDTAPESAAVISADMSPSGNTLLVAAYEESNTLAVFELTITH
;
A
#
# COMPACT_ATOMS: atom_id res chain seq x y z
N MET A 1 19.16 -4.10 11.65
CA MET A 1 20.08 -4.53 10.56
C MET A 1 21.29 -3.60 10.55
N GLN A 2 22.53 -4.09 10.69
CA GLN A 2 23.70 -3.20 10.54
C GLN A 2 24.07 -3.04 9.06
N GLN A 3 24.24 -1.79 8.64
CA GLN A 3 24.80 -1.41 7.35
C GLN A 3 26.27 -1.85 7.29
N SER A 4 26.54 -3.05 6.80
CA SER A 4 27.87 -3.41 6.31
C SER A 4 27.71 -4.11 4.97
N ALA A 5 27.65 -3.35 3.87
CA ALA A 5 27.84 -3.81 2.47
C ALA A 5 27.31 -5.21 2.07
N GLY A 6 26.27 -5.75 2.71
CA GLY A 6 26.00 -7.19 2.70
C GLY A 6 24.73 -7.63 3.42
N GLY A 7 23.73 -6.75 3.56
CA GLY A 7 22.41 -7.13 4.10
C GLY A 7 21.54 -7.93 3.12
N ARG A 8 21.78 -7.78 1.81
CA ARG A 8 21.12 -8.53 0.73
C ARG A 8 21.88 -9.82 0.47
N LEU A 9 21.25 -10.96 0.69
CA LEU A 9 21.84 -12.29 0.53
C LEU A 9 21.77 -12.80 -0.91
N SER A 10 20.63 -12.58 -1.57
CA SER A 10 20.42 -12.99 -2.95
C SER A 10 19.51 -12.02 -3.69
N ARG A 11 19.59 -12.04 -5.02
CA ARG A 11 18.76 -11.23 -5.92
C ARG A 11 18.38 -12.06 -7.15
N LEU A 12 17.10 -12.03 -7.49
CA LEU A 12 16.58 -12.60 -8.73
C LEU A 12 15.94 -11.48 -9.56
N SER A 13 16.36 -11.33 -10.82
CA SER A 13 15.65 -10.49 -11.78
C SER A 13 14.59 -11.32 -12.49
N LEU A 14 13.36 -10.84 -12.46
CA LEU A 14 12.27 -11.37 -13.26
C LEU A 14 12.19 -10.56 -14.56
N THR A 15 11.70 -11.20 -15.62
CA THR A 15 11.43 -10.53 -16.89
C THR A 15 10.03 -9.93 -16.97
N LYS A 16 9.23 -10.13 -15.92
CA LYS A 16 7.84 -9.69 -15.83
C LYS A 16 7.73 -8.74 -14.62
N GLY A 17 6.86 -7.72 -14.75
CA GLY A 17 6.42 -6.83 -13.66
C GLY A 17 6.23 -7.57 -12.34
N ILE A 18 6.47 -6.92 -11.21
CA ILE A 18 5.99 -7.42 -9.93
C ILE A 18 4.97 -6.42 -9.42
N SER A 19 3.79 -6.89 -9.01
CA SER A 19 2.73 -6.07 -8.41
C SER A 19 2.34 -6.52 -7.00
N SER A 20 2.81 -7.69 -6.56
CA SER A 20 2.61 -8.18 -5.19
C SER A 20 3.41 -9.44 -4.92
N LEU A 21 3.59 -9.73 -3.63
CA LEU A 21 4.32 -10.87 -3.12
C LEU A 21 3.61 -11.49 -1.90
N HIS A 22 3.61 -12.82 -1.77
CA HIS A 22 3.18 -13.48 -0.53
C HIS A 22 4.16 -14.60 -0.12
N PRO A 23 4.55 -14.69 1.17
CA PRO A 23 5.49 -15.72 1.64
C PRO A 23 4.90 -17.14 1.65
N PRO A 24 5.75 -18.18 1.60
CA PRO A 24 5.36 -19.58 1.79
C PRO A 24 5.09 -19.92 3.24
N LEU A 25 4.21 -20.90 3.48
CA LEU A 25 4.35 -21.94 4.52
C LEU A 25 3.52 -23.20 4.18
N PRO A 26 4.09 -24.38 3.80
CA PRO A 26 5.42 -24.89 4.12
C PRO A 26 6.34 -25.22 2.92
N LEU A 27 6.00 -24.81 1.69
CA LEU A 27 6.65 -25.33 0.47
C LEU A 27 7.86 -24.53 -0.06
N GLN A 28 8.47 -23.59 0.69
CA GLN A 28 9.54 -22.71 0.18
C GLN A 28 9.18 -21.96 -1.13
N HIS A 29 7.90 -21.85 -1.47
CA HIS A 29 7.42 -21.18 -2.67
C HIS A 29 7.08 -19.71 -2.44
N VAL A 30 7.57 -18.84 -3.31
CA VAL A 30 7.20 -17.42 -3.34
C VAL A 30 6.38 -17.16 -4.59
N PHE A 31 5.22 -16.53 -4.44
CA PHE A 31 4.34 -16.16 -5.55
C PHE A 31 4.49 -14.67 -5.82
N ALA A 32 4.82 -14.31 -7.05
CA ALA A 32 4.95 -12.93 -7.49
C ALA A 32 3.95 -12.67 -8.62
N ALA A 33 3.00 -11.75 -8.41
CA ALA A 33 2.03 -11.36 -9.43
C ALA A 33 2.65 -10.37 -10.42
N SER A 34 2.17 -10.41 -11.66
CA SER A 34 2.50 -9.47 -12.72
C SER A 34 1.25 -9.24 -13.56
N ALA A 35 1.20 -8.17 -14.35
CA ALA A 35 0.11 -7.91 -15.30
C ALA A 35 -0.15 -9.07 -16.30
N THR A 36 0.79 -10.00 -16.46
CA THR A 36 0.70 -11.10 -17.44
C THR A 36 0.47 -12.48 -16.82
N GLY A 37 0.52 -12.61 -15.50
CA GLY A 37 0.46 -13.91 -14.80
C GLY A 37 1.21 -13.89 -13.47
N VAL A 38 1.39 -15.08 -12.89
CA VAL A 38 2.04 -15.27 -11.58
C VAL A 38 3.29 -16.13 -11.74
N SER A 39 4.44 -15.60 -11.35
CA SER A 39 5.68 -16.38 -11.23
C SER A 39 5.66 -17.17 -9.93
N ILE A 40 6.00 -18.47 -10.03
CA ILE A 40 6.16 -19.36 -8.87
C ILE A 40 7.65 -19.58 -8.69
N LEU A 41 8.16 -19.20 -7.54
CA LEU A 41 9.58 -19.19 -7.23
C LEU A 41 9.90 -20.15 -6.10
N LYS A 42 11.12 -20.65 -6.05
CA LYS A 42 11.66 -21.45 -4.95
C LYS A 42 12.80 -20.73 -4.26
N LEU A 43 12.76 -20.70 -2.93
CA LEU A 43 13.91 -20.38 -2.09
C LEU A 43 14.74 -21.64 -1.82
N GLY A 44 15.97 -21.66 -2.31
CA GLY A 44 16.90 -22.78 -2.11
C GLY A 44 17.54 -22.79 -0.71
N ASP A 45 18.19 -23.91 -0.36
CA ASP A 45 18.92 -24.04 0.92
C ASP A 45 20.11 -23.06 1.04
N ASP A 46 20.60 -22.57 -0.11
CA ASP A 46 21.62 -21.53 -0.21
C ASP A 46 21.04 -20.10 -0.21
N LEU A 47 19.73 -19.96 0.07
CA LEU A 47 18.97 -18.71 0.11
C LEU A 47 18.86 -18.02 -1.26
N SER A 48 19.18 -18.71 -2.36
CA SER A 48 18.95 -18.21 -3.71
C SER A 48 17.48 -18.39 -4.13
N LEU A 49 16.96 -17.44 -4.91
CA LEU A 49 15.64 -17.55 -5.55
C LEU A 49 15.78 -18.07 -6.98
N SER A 50 14.86 -18.96 -7.38
CA SER A 50 14.76 -19.48 -8.75
C SER A 50 13.31 -19.60 -9.19
N GLU A 51 13.01 -19.32 -10.47
CA GLU A 51 11.66 -19.51 -11.02
C GLU A 51 11.41 -20.98 -11.36
N LEU A 52 10.38 -21.57 -10.73
CA LEU A 52 9.93 -22.95 -10.98
C LEU A 52 8.95 -23.03 -12.15
N GLY A 53 8.13 -21.99 -12.34
CA GLY A 53 7.09 -21.96 -13.35
C GLY A 53 6.37 -20.61 -13.40
N PHE A 54 5.50 -20.46 -14.39
CA PHE A 54 4.74 -19.24 -14.63
C PHE A 54 3.29 -19.57 -15.00
N TYR A 55 2.34 -19.15 -14.17
CA TYR A 55 0.92 -19.41 -14.34
C TYR A 55 0.23 -18.21 -15.02
N ASN A 56 -0.37 -18.43 -16.19
CA ASN A 56 -0.94 -17.36 -17.02
C ASN A 56 -2.34 -17.65 -17.58
N SER A 57 -3.07 -18.64 -17.03
CA SER A 57 -4.39 -19.04 -17.56
C SER A 57 -5.46 -17.94 -17.50
N MET A 58 -5.21 -16.87 -16.75
CA MET A 58 -6.08 -15.69 -16.65
C MET A 58 -5.83 -14.61 -17.71
N ALA A 59 -4.73 -14.69 -18.48
CA ALA A 59 -4.27 -13.61 -19.37
C ALA A 59 -5.26 -13.24 -20.50
N ALA A 60 -6.23 -14.10 -20.81
CA ALA A 60 -7.29 -13.81 -21.78
C ALA A 60 -8.45 -12.98 -21.20
N PHE A 61 -8.57 -12.91 -19.88
CA PHE A 61 -9.63 -12.17 -19.18
C PHE A 61 -9.17 -10.80 -18.71
N GLY A 62 -7.96 -10.72 -18.14
CA GLY A 62 -7.42 -9.48 -17.63
C GLY A 62 -6.11 -9.67 -16.87
N GLU A 63 -5.79 -8.70 -16.01
CA GLU A 63 -4.47 -8.53 -15.42
C GLU A 63 -4.49 -8.94 -13.93
N PRO A 64 -3.62 -9.86 -13.49
CA PRO A 64 -3.41 -10.09 -12.06
C PRO A 64 -2.89 -8.84 -11.37
N THR A 65 -3.46 -8.55 -10.20
CA THR A 65 -3.09 -7.40 -9.36
C THR A 65 -2.42 -7.88 -8.09
N SER A 66 -3.04 -8.81 -7.36
CA SER A 66 -2.52 -9.33 -6.09
C SER A 66 -2.57 -10.85 -5.98
N VAL A 67 -1.64 -11.43 -5.20
CA VAL A 67 -1.59 -12.84 -4.82
C VAL A 67 -1.58 -13.01 -3.30
N ALA A 68 -2.30 -14.01 -2.82
CA ALA A 68 -2.22 -14.45 -1.42
C ALA A 68 -2.12 -15.97 -1.34
N TYR A 69 -1.45 -16.47 -0.31
CA TYR A 69 -1.29 -17.90 -0.07
C TYR A 69 -1.98 -18.34 1.23
N ASN A 70 -2.65 -19.49 1.15
CA ASN A 70 -3.39 -20.10 2.25
C ASN A 70 -2.66 -21.36 2.76
N PRO A 71 -1.92 -21.26 3.87
CA PRO A 71 -1.15 -22.38 4.40
C PRO A 71 -2.04 -23.50 4.98
N VAL A 72 -3.31 -23.21 5.29
CA VAL A 72 -4.23 -24.20 5.89
C VAL A 72 -4.72 -25.21 4.85
N PHE A 73 -4.83 -24.80 3.59
CA PHE A 73 -5.41 -25.61 2.51
C PHE A 73 -4.49 -25.79 1.29
N ASP A 74 -3.28 -25.21 1.36
CA ASP A 74 -2.27 -25.21 0.30
C ASP A 74 -2.85 -24.71 -1.04
N GLU A 75 -3.30 -23.46 -1.01
CA GLU A 75 -3.98 -22.79 -2.12
C GLU A 75 -3.47 -21.37 -2.28
N VAL A 76 -3.42 -20.90 -3.52
CA VAL A 76 -3.13 -19.51 -3.88
C VAL A 76 -4.41 -18.88 -4.41
N ALA A 77 -4.74 -17.68 -3.92
CA ALA A 77 -5.77 -16.85 -4.51
C ALA A 77 -5.12 -15.67 -5.25
N ILE A 78 -5.68 -15.34 -6.41
CA ILE A 78 -5.15 -14.32 -7.32
C ILE A 78 -6.31 -13.38 -7.68
N SER A 79 -6.23 -12.09 -7.34
CA SER A 79 -7.15 -11.07 -7.87
C SER A 79 -6.76 -10.72 -9.29
N VAL A 80 -7.77 -10.60 -10.17
CA VAL A 80 -7.59 -10.29 -11.59
C VAL A 80 -8.61 -9.25 -12.01
N LYS A 81 -8.16 -8.05 -12.35
CA LYS A 81 -9.01 -7.01 -12.95
C LYS A 81 -9.31 -7.36 -14.39
N ALA A 82 -10.53 -7.10 -14.86
CA ALA A 82 -10.89 -7.30 -16.25
C ALA A 82 -10.24 -6.21 -17.13
N PHE A 83 -9.93 -6.53 -18.40
CA PHE A 83 -9.44 -5.50 -19.34
C PHE A 83 -10.44 -4.37 -19.59
N ASP A 84 -11.74 -4.70 -19.55
CA ASP A 84 -12.80 -3.70 -19.53
C ASP A 84 -13.06 -3.31 -18.07
N PRO A 85 -12.76 -2.06 -17.64
CA PRO A 85 -12.94 -1.65 -16.26
C PRO A 85 -14.42 -1.62 -15.83
N LEU A 86 -15.35 -1.60 -16.79
CA LEU A 86 -16.80 -1.72 -16.53
C LEU A 86 -17.27 -3.17 -16.42
N THR A 87 -16.36 -4.14 -16.43
CA THR A 87 -16.62 -5.55 -16.20
C THR A 87 -16.07 -5.95 -14.83
N LYS A 88 -16.88 -6.66 -14.04
CA LYS A 88 -16.44 -7.24 -12.76
C LYS A 88 -15.24 -8.15 -12.95
N GLY A 89 -14.26 -8.02 -12.06
CA GLY A 89 -13.06 -8.84 -12.03
C GLY A 89 -13.29 -10.25 -11.52
N ARG A 90 -12.21 -10.99 -11.34
CA ARG A 90 -12.23 -12.39 -10.90
C ARG A 90 -11.20 -12.66 -9.82
N VAL A 91 -11.51 -13.66 -9.00
CA VAL A 91 -10.53 -14.34 -8.16
C VAL A 91 -10.30 -15.75 -8.69
N TYR A 92 -9.05 -16.08 -8.98
CA TYR A 92 -8.62 -17.43 -9.32
C TYR A 92 -8.08 -18.08 -8.04
N VAL A 93 -8.62 -19.24 -7.68
CA VAL A 93 -8.08 -20.08 -6.59
C VAL A 93 -7.49 -21.33 -7.20
N VAL A 94 -6.19 -21.52 -6.99
CA VAL A 94 -5.40 -22.63 -7.53
C VAL A 94 -4.71 -23.37 -6.40
N LYS A 95 -4.36 -24.64 -6.64
CA LYS A 95 -3.47 -25.39 -5.76
C LYS A 95 -2.03 -24.92 -5.92
N SER A 96 -1.18 -25.24 -4.94
CA SER A 96 0.23 -24.83 -4.91
C SER A 96 1.22 -26.00 -4.73
N SER A 97 0.74 -27.23 -4.93
CA SER A 97 1.56 -28.43 -4.77
C SER A 97 2.69 -28.49 -5.81
N GLU A 98 3.83 -29.10 -5.45
CA GLU A 98 4.92 -29.32 -6.41
C GLU A 98 4.47 -30.13 -7.64
N ASP A 99 3.54 -31.06 -7.46
CA ASP A 99 3.00 -31.87 -8.55
C ASP A 99 2.18 -31.03 -9.54
N TRP A 100 1.37 -30.08 -9.04
CA TRP A 100 0.64 -29.11 -9.87
C TRP A 100 1.59 -28.26 -10.72
N ILE A 101 2.68 -27.78 -10.12
CA ILE A 101 3.70 -26.99 -10.84
C ILE A 101 4.43 -27.88 -11.87
N ARG A 102 4.85 -29.09 -11.48
CA ARG A 102 5.65 -29.99 -12.33
C ARG A 102 4.92 -30.46 -13.57
N CYS A 103 3.60 -30.60 -13.49
CA CYS A 103 2.81 -31.04 -14.62
C CYS A 103 2.30 -29.89 -15.51
N ASP A 104 2.86 -28.68 -15.35
CA ASP A 104 2.44 -27.48 -16.08
C ASP A 104 0.96 -27.13 -15.81
N PHE A 105 0.62 -27.09 -14.51
CA PHE A 105 -0.71 -26.68 -14.01
C PHE A 105 -1.85 -27.61 -14.44
N CYS A 106 -1.58 -28.92 -14.51
CA CYS A 106 -2.43 -29.93 -15.13
C CYS A 106 -3.68 -30.39 -14.36
N ASP A 107 -3.94 -29.87 -13.14
CA ASP A 107 -5.19 -30.18 -12.45
C ASP A 107 -6.29 -29.19 -12.90
N ASP A 108 -7.41 -29.74 -13.38
CA ASP A 108 -8.60 -28.99 -13.84
C ASP A 108 -9.31 -28.20 -12.70
N ASP A 109 -8.81 -28.27 -11.46
CA ASP A 109 -9.43 -27.73 -10.24
C ASP A 109 -9.17 -26.22 -10.02
N VAL A 110 -9.08 -25.43 -11.10
CA VAL A 110 -9.04 -23.97 -10.99
C VAL A 110 -10.43 -23.47 -10.66
N GLN A 111 -10.58 -22.87 -9.49
CA GLN A 111 -11.81 -22.19 -9.14
C GLN A 111 -11.78 -20.73 -9.57
N ILE A 112 -12.79 -20.30 -10.31
CA ILE A 112 -12.98 -18.90 -10.71
C ILE A 112 -14.19 -18.34 -9.98
N LEU A 113 -13.98 -17.25 -9.26
CA LEU A 113 -15.01 -16.52 -8.51
C LEU A 113 -15.16 -15.13 -9.12
N GLU A 114 -16.38 -14.64 -9.25
CA GLU A 114 -16.64 -13.24 -9.66
C GLU A 114 -16.39 -12.31 -8.46
N ALA A 115 -15.57 -11.28 -8.66
CA ALA A 115 -15.26 -10.22 -7.70
C ALA A 115 -16.01 -8.92 -8.04
N GLY A 116 -15.73 -7.82 -7.36
CA GLY A 116 -16.22 -6.49 -7.73
C GLY A 116 -15.46 -5.93 -8.93
N PHE A 117 -15.60 -4.63 -9.17
CA PHE A 117 -14.90 -3.94 -10.26
C PHE A 117 -13.48 -3.59 -9.85
N LEU A 118 -12.52 -3.84 -10.74
CA LEU A 118 -11.09 -3.59 -10.48
C LEU A 118 -10.60 -4.14 -9.13
N PRO A 119 -10.66 -5.47 -8.89
CA PRO A 119 -10.07 -6.06 -7.71
C PRO A 119 -8.55 -5.83 -7.72
N ASP A 120 -8.03 -5.19 -6.68
CA ASP A 120 -6.62 -4.81 -6.61
C ASP A 120 -5.87 -5.68 -5.59
N MET A 121 -6.24 -5.62 -4.32
CA MET A 121 -5.64 -6.48 -3.27
C MET A 121 -6.47 -7.73 -2.95
N ILE A 122 -5.79 -8.83 -2.58
CA ILE A 122 -6.42 -10.07 -2.09
C ILE A 122 -5.75 -10.61 -0.83
N THR A 123 -6.54 -11.19 0.08
CA THR A 123 -6.03 -11.86 1.29
C THR A 123 -6.94 -12.96 1.82
N PHE A 124 -6.41 -13.80 2.70
CA PHE A 124 -7.17 -14.82 3.42
C PHE A 124 -7.42 -14.43 4.87
N THR A 125 -8.54 -14.88 5.44
CA THR A 125 -8.64 -14.95 6.91
C THR A 125 -7.64 -15.97 7.47
N PRO A 126 -7.09 -15.79 8.69
CA PRO A 126 -6.06 -16.68 9.25
C PRO A 126 -6.39 -18.17 9.29
N ASN A 127 -7.67 -18.53 9.38
CA ASN A 127 -8.11 -19.93 9.34
C ASN A 127 -8.28 -20.51 7.93
N GLY A 128 -7.98 -19.74 6.89
CA GLY A 128 -8.06 -20.13 5.49
C GLY A 128 -9.48 -20.39 4.95
N LYS A 129 -10.54 -20.02 5.67
CA LYS A 129 -11.93 -20.32 5.27
C LYS A 129 -12.63 -19.19 4.53
N ARG A 130 -11.97 -18.04 4.38
CA ARG A 130 -12.50 -16.89 3.63
C ARG A 130 -11.39 -16.20 2.86
N ILE A 131 -11.79 -15.67 1.71
CA ILE A 131 -11.00 -14.78 0.86
C ILE A 131 -11.68 -13.42 0.90
N LEU A 132 -10.90 -12.36 0.96
CA LEU A 132 -11.35 -10.98 0.79
C LEU A 132 -10.55 -10.35 -0.34
N THR A 133 -11.21 -9.57 -1.18
CA THR A 133 -10.57 -8.74 -2.21
C THR A 133 -11.12 -7.33 -2.15
N ALA A 134 -10.22 -6.34 -2.16
CA ALA A 134 -10.58 -4.94 -2.27
C ALA A 134 -10.78 -4.62 -3.74
N ASN A 135 -11.88 -3.96 -4.05
CA ASN A 135 -12.28 -3.62 -5.40
C ASN A 135 -12.33 -2.09 -5.47
N GLU A 136 -11.40 -1.47 -6.20
CA GLU A 136 -11.25 -0.01 -6.26
C GLU A 136 -12.55 0.65 -6.69
N GLY A 137 -13.15 0.16 -7.78
CA GLY A 137 -14.39 0.75 -8.29
C GLY A 137 -14.17 2.17 -8.79
N GLU A 138 -13.70 2.28 -10.02
CA GLU A 138 -13.85 3.41 -10.93
C GLU A 138 -13.33 2.92 -12.31
N PRO A 139 -13.60 3.58 -13.45
CA PRO A 139 -12.79 3.36 -14.64
C PRO A 139 -11.46 4.12 -14.46
N HIS A 140 -10.35 3.53 -14.93
CA HIS A 140 -8.96 4.06 -14.84
C HIS A 140 -8.70 5.50 -15.33
N THR A 141 -9.72 6.28 -15.74
CA THR A 141 -9.56 7.70 -16.02
C THR A 141 -9.39 8.46 -14.72
N HIS A 142 -8.14 8.64 -14.28
CA HIS A 142 -7.82 9.50 -13.15
C HIS A 142 -8.52 10.85 -13.28
N HIS A 143 -9.32 11.17 -12.27
CA HIS A 143 -9.94 12.49 -12.11
C HIS A 143 -8.83 13.49 -11.74
N GLY A 144 -8.09 13.95 -12.74
CA GLY A 144 -7.05 14.95 -12.55
C GLY A 144 -7.66 16.22 -11.95
N PHE A 145 -7.32 16.50 -10.69
CA PHE A 145 -7.52 17.83 -10.13
C PHE A 145 -6.48 18.79 -10.72
N GLU A 146 -6.84 20.05 -10.89
CA GLU A 146 -5.87 21.11 -11.17
C GLU A 146 -4.97 21.27 -9.93
N SER A 147 -3.84 20.59 -9.95
CA SER A 147 -2.72 20.80 -9.05
C SER A 147 -2.10 22.18 -9.31
N LEU A 148 -2.11 23.07 -8.31
CA LEU A 148 -1.42 24.34 -8.37
C LEU A 148 -0.06 24.22 -7.68
N TYR A 149 1.00 24.12 -8.48
CA TYR A 149 2.38 24.11 -7.97
C TYR A 149 2.72 25.44 -7.29
N ILE A 150 3.18 25.38 -6.04
CA ILE A 150 3.68 26.54 -5.29
C ILE A 150 5.21 26.56 -5.42
N ASP A 151 5.72 27.40 -6.32
CA ASP A 151 7.14 27.71 -6.41
C ASP A 151 7.53 28.57 -5.17
N ALA A 152 8.25 27.97 -4.23
CA ALA A 152 8.56 28.55 -2.92
C ALA A 152 9.76 29.53 -2.93
N HIS A 153 10.35 29.82 -4.09
CA HIS A 153 11.63 30.55 -4.19
C HIS A 153 11.66 32.00 -3.67
N ASP A 154 10.53 32.62 -3.28
CA ASP A 154 10.49 34.07 -2.96
C ASP A 154 9.39 34.50 -1.96
N LEU A 155 9.21 33.86 -0.79
CA LEU A 155 8.14 34.25 0.14
C LEU A 155 8.57 34.73 1.55
N PRO A 156 8.84 36.03 1.74
CA PRO A 156 8.61 36.73 3.00
C PRO A 156 7.23 37.39 2.94
N PHE A 157 6.18 36.68 3.36
CA PHE A 157 4.84 37.23 3.62
C PHE A 157 4.11 37.92 2.43
N LEU A 158 3.80 37.20 1.34
CA LEU A 158 2.59 37.40 0.52
C LEU A 158 2.54 36.32 -0.57
N VAL A 159 1.64 35.33 -0.47
CA VAL A 159 1.44 34.35 -1.55
C VAL A 159 0.94 35.06 -2.80
N ARG A 160 1.82 35.30 -3.78
CA ARG A 160 1.44 35.63 -5.15
C ARG A 160 1.61 34.39 -6.00
N PHE A 161 0.50 33.78 -6.37
CA PHE A 161 0.46 32.68 -7.33
C PHE A 161 1.08 33.12 -8.67
N ARG A 162 2.22 32.54 -9.04
CA ARG A 162 2.71 32.52 -10.41
C ARG A 162 2.58 31.10 -10.90
N ALA A 163 1.71 30.88 -11.88
CA ALA A 163 1.78 29.68 -12.70
C ALA A 163 3.17 29.61 -13.34
N SER A 164 3.98 28.62 -12.98
CA SER A 164 5.28 28.37 -13.61
C SER A 164 5.06 28.09 -15.10
N PRO A 165 5.70 28.83 -16.04
CA PRO A 165 5.53 28.60 -17.47
C PRO A 165 6.21 27.31 -17.98
N ARG A 166 6.92 26.54 -17.14
CA ARG A 166 7.72 25.39 -17.60
C ARG A 166 6.96 24.06 -17.63
N HIS A 167 5.87 23.93 -16.88
CA HIS A 167 4.90 22.84 -17.04
C HIS A 167 3.75 23.28 -17.93
N SER A 168 4.06 23.76 -19.14
CA SER A 168 3.07 23.88 -20.21
C SER A 168 2.76 22.48 -20.77
N HIS A 169 2.18 21.62 -19.94
CA HIS A 169 1.26 20.64 -20.50
C HIS A 169 0.09 21.47 -21.05
N PRO A 170 -0.34 21.25 -22.30
CA PRO A 170 -1.56 21.89 -22.77
C PRO A 170 -2.62 21.59 -21.72
N VAL A 171 -3.34 22.62 -21.26
CA VAL A 171 -4.61 22.46 -20.57
C VAL A 171 -5.50 21.70 -21.54
N GLN A 172 -5.38 20.37 -21.55
CA GLN A 172 -6.47 19.54 -21.97
C GLN A 172 -7.49 19.81 -20.90
N GLN A 173 -8.50 20.58 -21.29
CA GLN A 173 -9.82 20.43 -20.74
C GLN A 173 -10.09 18.93 -20.76
N LEU A 174 -9.79 18.24 -19.66
CA LEU A 174 -10.16 16.85 -19.46
C LEU A 174 -11.66 16.89 -19.62
N ASN A 175 -12.12 16.43 -20.79
CA ASN A 175 -13.54 16.30 -21.04
C ASN A 175 -14.00 15.32 -19.98
N TYR A 176 -14.63 15.84 -18.92
CA TYR A 176 -15.37 15.06 -17.94
C TYR A 176 -16.28 14.13 -18.74
N VAL A 177 -15.83 12.91 -18.97
CA VAL A 177 -16.70 11.85 -19.44
C VAL A 177 -17.52 11.55 -18.19
N SER A 178 -18.81 11.84 -18.26
CA SER A 178 -19.72 11.82 -17.12
C SER A 178 -19.47 10.62 -16.20
N ALA A 179 -19.25 10.89 -14.91
CA ALA A 179 -19.26 9.95 -13.79
C ALA A 179 -20.54 9.08 -13.66
N GLU A 180 -21.49 9.22 -14.59
CA GLU A 180 -22.72 8.42 -14.68
C GLU A 180 -22.46 6.91 -14.91
N ASN A 181 -21.23 6.49 -15.19
CA ASN A 181 -20.86 5.09 -15.43
C ASN A 181 -19.77 4.55 -14.49
N ASP A 182 -19.34 5.30 -13.47
CA ASP A 182 -18.25 4.82 -12.61
C ASP A 182 -18.78 3.70 -11.70
N PRO A 183 -18.17 2.50 -11.72
CA PRO A 183 -18.55 1.44 -10.81
C PRO A 183 -18.23 1.83 -9.37
N GLU A 184 -19.04 1.35 -8.43
CA GLU A 184 -18.82 1.63 -7.01
C GLU A 184 -17.71 0.75 -6.43
N GLY A 185 -16.87 1.33 -5.59
CA GLY A 185 -15.88 0.62 -4.78
C GLY A 185 -16.55 -0.37 -3.81
N SER A 186 -15.90 -1.49 -3.56
CA SER A 186 -16.46 -2.55 -2.70
C SER A 186 -15.41 -3.51 -2.15
N VAL A 187 -15.85 -4.44 -1.30
CA VAL A 187 -15.02 -5.58 -0.85
C VAL A 187 -15.78 -6.88 -1.09
N SER A 188 -15.26 -7.74 -1.96
CA SER A 188 -15.87 -9.07 -2.17
C SER A 188 -15.36 -10.05 -1.13
N ILE A 189 -16.28 -10.81 -0.52
CA ILE A 189 -15.98 -11.81 0.50
C ILE A 189 -16.46 -13.16 0.00
N PHE A 190 -15.55 -14.12 -0.05
CA PHE A 190 -15.84 -15.52 -0.37
C PHE A 190 -15.73 -16.38 0.87
N LYS A 191 -16.55 -17.43 0.96
CA LYS A 191 -16.54 -18.39 2.07
C LYS A 191 -16.32 -19.79 1.54
N ARG A 192 -15.49 -20.56 2.24
CA ARG A 192 -15.33 -21.98 1.96
C ARG A 192 -16.60 -22.74 2.31
N THR A 193 -17.06 -23.59 1.39
CA THR A 193 -18.21 -24.46 1.54
C THR A 193 -17.81 -25.74 2.27
N THR A 194 -18.75 -26.36 2.98
CA THR A 194 -18.53 -27.66 3.63
C THR A 194 -18.82 -28.85 2.72
N LYS A 195 -19.40 -28.61 1.54
CA LYS A 195 -19.90 -29.67 0.63
C LYS A 195 -18.77 -30.25 -0.21
N ASP A 196 -17.93 -29.39 -0.75
CA ASP A 196 -16.90 -29.69 -1.75
C ASP A 196 -15.57 -28.99 -1.44
N ASN A 197 -15.47 -28.33 -0.27
CA ASN A 197 -14.27 -27.63 0.16
C ASN A 197 -13.80 -26.54 -0.82
N THR A 198 -14.70 -26.01 -1.65
CA THR A 198 -14.47 -24.90 -2.58
C THR A 198 -14.92 -23.58 -1.95
N TYR A 199 -14.65 -22.45 -2.58
CA TYR A 199 -15.22 -21.16 -2.18
C TYR A 199 -16.54 -20.87 -2.89
N ALA A 200 -17.38 -20.05 -2.27
CA ALA A 200 -18.54 -19.45 -2.92
C ALA A 200 -18.64 -18.00 -2.49
N SER A 201 -19.25 -17.16 -3.34
CA SER A 201 -19.57 -15.78 -2.97
C SER A 201 -20.39 -15.78 -1.67
N ALA A 202 -19.91 -15.04 -0.68
CA ALA A 202 -20.63 -14.80 0.56
C ALA A 202 -21.38 -13.48 0.47
N CYS A 203 -20.71 -12.43 0.01
CA CYS A 203 -21.27 -11.09 -0.19
C CYS A 203 -20.27 -10.17 -0.90
N GLU A 204 -20.77 -9.03 -1.35
CA GLU A 204 -20.00 -7.85 -1.77
C GLU A 204 -20.41 -6.71 -0.84
N VAL A 205 -19.45 -6.12 -0.13
CA VAL A 205 -19.68 -5.07 0.86
C VAL A 205 -19.43 -3.72 0.19
N GLY A 206 -20.50 -3.01 -0.13
CA GLY A 206 -20.45 -1.67 -0.71
C GLY A 206 -20.56 -0.53 0.33
N PHE A 207 -20.41 0.70 -0.15
CA PHE A 207 -20.38 1.94 0.63
C PHE A 207 -21.64 2.81 0.47
N GLU A 208 -22.63 2.36 -0.28
CA GLU A 208 -23.83 3.11 -0.71
C GLU A 208 -24.62 3.67 0.47
N LYS A 209 -24.54 3.00 1.62
CA LYS A 209 -25.16 3.47 2.86
C LYS A 209 -24.61 4.81 3.34
N TYR A 210 -23.50 5.29 2.81
CA TYR A 210 -22.90 6.59 3.14
C TYR A 210 -23.24 7.69 2.11
N ASN A 211 -23.95 7.38 1.01
CA ASN A 211 -24.28 8.34 -0.06
C ASN A 211 -25.25 9.46 0.35
N THR A 212 -25.85 9.37 1.54
CA THR A 212 -26.68 10.48 2.05
C THR A 212 -25.78 11.65 2.42
N ALA A 213 -26.13 12.87 1.99
CA ALA A 213 -25.39 14.10 2.31
C ALA A 213 -25.02 14.20 3.81
N ASP A 214 -25.95 13.91 4.71
CA ASP A 214 -25.70 13.91 6.17
C ASP A 214 -24.56 12.98 6.61
N ARG A 215 -24.41 11.81 5.97
CA ARG A 215 -23.36 10.84 6.31
C ARG A 215 -22.03 11.25 5.69
N THR A 216 -22.03 11.64 4.42
CA THR A 216 -20.85 12.16 3.73
C THR A 216 -20.28 13.36 4.46
N ASN A 217 -21.11 14.38 4.76
CA ASN A 217 -20.66 15.59 5.44
C ASN A 217 -20.05 15.29 6.82
N ARG A 218 -20.63 14.35 7.60
CA ARG A 218 -20.02 13.94 8.88
C ARG A 218 -18.65 13.26 8.76
N LEU A 219 -18.36 12.65 7.62
CA LEU A 219 -17.03 12.07 7.35
C LEU A 219 -16.05 13.15 6.90
N VAL A 220 -16.50 14.04 6.02
CA VAL A 220 -15.75 15.21 5.55
C VAL A 220 -15.38 16.14 6.70
N ASP A 221 -16.32 16.47 7.59
CA ASP A 221 -16.09 17.29 8.80
C ASP A 221 -15.02 16.69 9.74
N ARG A 222 -14.70 15.41 9.58
CA ARG A 222 -13.69 14.68 10.35
C ARG A 222 -12.40 14.43 9.56
N GLY A 223 -12.25 15.01 8.38
CA GLY A 223 -11.05 14.96 7.56
C GLY A 223 -11.00 13.84 6.53
N MET A 224 -12.15 13.27 6.14
CA MET A 224 -12.21 12.39 4.96
C MET A 224 -12.20 13.25 3.69
N ARG A 225 -11.37 12.87 2.72
CA ARG A 225 -11.39 13.46 1.38
C ARG A 225 -12.48 12.81 0.55
N VAL A 226 -13.21 13.63 -0.22
CA VAL A 226 -14.19 13.16 -1.20
C VAL A 226 -13.96 13.93 -2.49
N GLY A 227 -13.65 13.24 -3.58
CA GLY A 227 -13.46 13.85 -4.90
C GLY A 227 -14.80 14.25 -5.54
N GLY A 228 -14.82 15.43 -6.19
CA GLY A 228 -15.77 15.70 -7.27
C GLY A 228 -17.28 15.49 -7.01
N MET A 229 -17.81 15.85 -5.83
CA MET A 229 -19.24 15.63 -5.46
C MET A 229 -20.31 16.26 -6.40
N ASN A 230 -19.92 17.03 -7.42
CA ASN A 230 -20.88 17.55 -8.39
C ASN A 230 -21.45 16.46 -9.32
N PHE A 231 -20.79 15.29 -9.42
CA PHE A 231 -21.19 14.23 -10.38
C PHE A 231 -21.11 12.79 -9.85
N THR A 232 -20.47 12.53 -8.70
CA THR A 232 -20.32 11.19 -8.09
C THR A 232 -21.01 11.09 -6.72
N THR A 233 -21.33 9.86 -6.30
CA THR A 233 -21.71 9.56 -4.91
C THR A 233 -20.48 9.11 -4.12
N LEU A 234 -20.54 9.08 -2.78
CA LEU A 234 -19.39 8.62 -1.98
C LEU A 234 -18.97 7.19 -2.37
N SER A 235 -19.91 6.29 -2.65
CA SER A 235 -19.57 4.91 -3.06
C SER A 235 -18.87 4.82 -4.42
N MET A 236 -19.02 5.83 -5.29
CA MET A 236 -18.30 5.92 -6.56
C MET A 236 -16.93 6.59 -6.44
N ASP A 237 -16.67 7.24 -5.30
CA ASP A 237 -15.43 7.99 -5.05
C ASP A 237 -14.47 7.25 -4.11
N VAL A 238 -14.97 6.22 -3.41
CA VAL A 238 -14.14 5.42 -2.52
C VAL A 238 -13.47 4.30 -3.28
N GLU A 239 -12.15 4.24 -3.14
CA GLU A 239 -11.29 3.24 -3.78
C GLU A 239 -10.64 2.33 -2.73
N PRO A 240 -11.28 1.21 -2.36
CA PRO A 240 -10.66 0.19 -1.52
C PRO A 240 -9.39 -0.37 -2.13
N GLU A 241 -8.27 -0.23 -1.44
CA GLU A 241 -6.95 -0.62 -1.95
C GLU A 241 -6.38 -1.81 -1.19
N TYR A 242 -6.15 -1.70 0.12
CA TYR A 242 -5.43 -2.72 0.90
C TYR A 242 -6.23 -3.26 2.09
N ILE A 243 -6.12 -4.58 2.37
CA ILE A 243 -6.89 -5.25 3.43
C ILE A 243 -5.99 -5.84 4.52
N ALA A 244 -6.22 -5.46 5.77
CA ALA A 244 -5.67 -6.16 6.94
C ALA A 244 -6.76 -6.93 7.70
N VAL A 245 -6.59 -8.25 7.84
CA VAL A 245 -7.49 -9.10 8.61
C VAL A 245 -6.95 -9.35 10.01
N THR A 246 -7.79 -9.13 11.02
CA THR A 246 -7.43 -9.42 12.43
C THR A 246 -7.22 -10.91 12.69
N GLU A 247 -6.40 -11.25 13.69
CA GLU A 247 -6.03 -12.63 14.08
C GLU A 247 -7.19 -13.64 14.16
N PHE A 248 -8.37 -13.22 14.62
CA PHE A 248 -9.53 -14.12 14.74
C PHE A 248 -10.33 -14.29 13.43
N GLY A 249 -9.97 -13.57 12.37
CA GLY A 249 -10.63 -13.63 11.06
C GLY A 249 -12.08 -13.13 11.07
N THR A 250 -12.47 -12.31 12.04
CA THR A 250 -13.83 -11.77 12.17
C THR A 250 -13.96 -10.33 11.67
N THR A 251 -12.85 -9.60 11.64
CA THR A 251 -12.82 -8.17 11.30
C THR A 251 -11.69 -7.91 10.32
N ALA A 252 -11.99 -7.09 9.31
CA ALA A 252 -11.03 -6.55 8.35
C ALA A 252 -11.00 -5.02 8.44
N TYR A 253 -9.83 -4.46 8.15
CA TYR A 253 -9.61 -3.03 7.91
C TYR A 253 -9.21 -2.86 6.47
N VAL A 254 -9.78 -1.87 5.81
CA VAL A 254 -9.57 -1.62 4.38
C VAL A 254 -9.19 -0.17 4.20
N THR A 255 -8.05 0.09 3.56
CA THR A 255 -7.62 1.45 3.24
C THR A 255 -8.47 2.04 2.13
N LEU A 256 -8.60 3.36 2.18
CA LEU A 256 -9.23 4.21 1.18
C LEU A 256 -8.27 5.39 1.01
N GLN A 257 -7.16 5.11 0.34
CA GLN A 257 -5.97 5.98 0.29
C GLN A 257 -6.35 7.38 -0.20
N GLU A 258 -6.99 7.43 -1.37
CA GLU A 258 -7.51 8.65 -1.98
C GLU A 258 -8.50 9.41 -1.08
N ASN A 259 -9.27 8.72 -0.24
CA ASN A 259 -10.24 9.36 0.65
C ASN A 259 -9.67 9.69 2.04
N ASN A 260 -8.39 9.43 2.30
CA ASN A 260 -7.77 9.63 3.61
C ASN A 260 -8.54 8.95 4.75
N ALA A 261 -8.93 7.69 4.53
CA ALA A 261 -9.79 6.96 5.45
C ALA A 261 -9.50 5.46 5.53
N VAL A 262 -10.02 4.82 6.57
CA VAL A 262 -10.02 3.36 6.73
C VAL A 262 -11.43 2.85 7.05
N ALA A 263 -11.88 1.83 6.35
CA ALA A 263 -13.14 1.14 6.60
C ALA A 263 -12.93 -0.08 7.50
N LYS A 264 -13.79 -0.27 8.50
CA LYS A 264 -13.83 -1.48 9.33
C LYS A 264 -15.00 -2.37 8.96
N ILE A 265 -14.71 -3.60 8.59
CA ILE A 265 -15.70 -4.57 8.09
C ILE A 265 -15.85 -5.73 9.07
N ASP A 266 -17.10 -6.08 9.39
CA ASP A 266 -17.45 -7.37 9.97
C ASP A 266 -17.57 -8.41 8.85
N ILE A 267 -16.61 -9.32 8.81
CA ILE A 267 -16.45 -10.27 7.71
C ILE A 267 -17.61 -11.27 7.65
N LYS A 268 -18.14 -11.68 8.81
CA LYS A 268 -19.27 -12.63 8.86
C LYS A 268 -20.59 -11.92 8.60
N GLY A 269 -20.74 -10.71 9.14
CA GLY A 269 -21.93 -9.89 8.99
C GLY A 269 -22.08 -9.24 7.61
N CYS A 270 -21.01 -9.21 6.79
CA CYS A 270 -20.99 -8.53 5.49
C CYS A 270 -21.36 -7.05 5.61
N GLU A 271 -20.76 -6.35 6.57
CA GLU A 271 -21.14 -4.98 6.88
C GLU A 271 -19.93 -4.13 7.27
N ILE A 272 -19.84 -2.92 6.70
CA ILE A 272 -18.96 -1.87 7.20
C ILE A 272 -19.48 -1.44 8.59
N LYS A 273 -18.78 -1.77 9.67
CA LYS A 273 -19.17 -1.33 11.02
C LYS A 273 -18.89 0.15 11.26
N ARG A 274 -17.84 0.68 10.63
CA ARG A 274 -17.42 2.08 10.82
C ARG A 274 -16.47 2.53 9.70
N MET A 275 -16.53 3.83 9.39
CA MET A 275 -15.52 4.55 8.61
C MET A 275 -14.70 5.41 9.57
N TYR A 276 -13.38 5.37 9.42
CA TYR A 276 -12.43 6.17 10.16
C TYR A 276 -11.73 7.15 9.21
N PRO A 277 -12.26 8.38 9.08
CA PRO A 277 -11.45 9.49 8.59
C PRO A 277 -10.19 9.62 9.45
N LEU A 278 -9.03 9.79 8.83
CA LEU A 278 -7.75 9.84 9.54
C LEU A 278 -7.39 11.25 10.02
N GLY A 279 -8.08 12.28 9.52
CA GLY A 279 -7.78 13.67 9.87
C GLY A 279 -6.52 14.17 9.16
N PHE A 280 -5.85 15.12 9.79
CA PHE A 280 -4.70 15.82 9.20
C PHE A 280 -3.53 15.89 10.17
N LYS A 281 -2.33 15.97 9.61
CA LYS A 281 -1.08 16.26 10.28
C LYS A 281 -0.70 17.72 10.05
N GLU A 282 -0.34 18.43 11.10
CA GLU A 282 0.07 19.85 11.02
C GLU A 282 1.59 19.93 10.79
N TRP A 283 2.04 20.58 9.72
CA TRP A 283 3.46 20.76 9.41
C TRP A 283 4.09 22.01 10.08
N GLY A 284 3.38 22.63 11.04
CA GLY A 284 3.80 23.83 11.77
C GLY A 284 4.36 23.62 13.18
N ASP A 285 4.20 22.41 13.73
CA ASP A 285 4.46 22.11 15.14
C ASP A 285 5.83 21.43 15.32
N ASP A 286 6.91 22.15 15.03
CA ASP A 286 8.31 21.67 15.07
C ASP A 286 8.66 20.54 14.07
N MET A 287 7.74 20.21 13.15
CA MET A 287 7.98 19.30 12.03
C MET A 287 8.42 20.06 10.79
N LYS A 288 9.34 19.50 10.03
CA LYS A 288 9.84 20.11 8.79
C LYS A 288 9.82 19.14 7.63
N PHE A 289 9.49 19.65 6.45
CA PHE A 289 9.65 18.90 5.22
C PHE A 289 10.14 19.82 4.11
N ASP A 290 10.68 19.19 3.08
CA ASP A 290 11.05 19.87 1.86
C ASP A 290 9.84 19.89 0.94
N ALA A 291 9.40 21.09 0.57
CA ALA A 291 8.19 21.33 -0.21
C ALA A 291 8.49 21.65 -1.68
N SER A 292 9.75 21.71 -2.10
CA SER A 292 10.11 22.05 -3.48
C SER A 292 11.33 21.27 -3.94
N ASP A 293 11.27 20.76 -5.16
CA ASP A 293 12.41 20.14 -5.85
C ASP A 293 13.10 21.13 -6.83
N GLU A 294 12.60 22.36 -6.93
CA GLU A 294 13.09 23.37 -7.88
C GLU A 294 14.25 24.22 -7.33
N ASP A 295 14.63 24.06 -6.06
CA ASP A 295 15.66 24.89 -5.41
C ASP A 295 17.08 24.32 -5.43
N GLY A 296 17.20 23.05 -5.81
CA GLY A 296 18.48 22.36 -5.96
C GLY A 296 19.22 22.14 -4.65
N MET A 297 18.52 22.17 -3.51
CA MET A 297 19.08 21.91 -2.19
C MET A 297 18.04 21.27 -1.26
N ILE A 298 18.48 20.54 -0.24
CA ILE A 298 17.55 20.06 0.78
C ILE A 298 17.14 21.25 1.65
N ASN A 299 15.87 21.63 1.60
CA ASN A 299 15.30 22.82 2.21
C ASN A 299 14.18 22.49 3.20
N LEU A 300 14.53 21.73 4.25
CA LEU A 300 13.61 21.38 5.33
C LEU A 300 13.18 22.63 6.13
N GLN A 301 11.92 23.03 5.97
CA GLN A 301 11.31 24.18 6.67
C GLN A 301 10.05 23.79 7.42
N ASP A 302 9.66 24.60 8.41
CA ASP A 302 8.34 24.55 9.01
C ASP A 302 7.30 25.22 8.11
N TRP A 303 6.10 24.63 8.03
CA TRP A 303 5.01 25.13 7.20
C TRP A 303 3.71 25.26 8.01
N PRO A 304 3.57 26.31 8.84
CA PRO A 304 2.48 26.41 9.82
C PRO A 304 1.05 26.49 9.28
N THR A 305 0.89 26.68 7.97
CA THR A 305 -0.41 26.75 7.31
C THR A 305 -0.70 25.53 6.44
N VAL A 306 0.20 24.56 6.39
CA VAL A 306 0.09 23.36 5.56
C VAL A 306 -0.31 22.17 6.41
N ARG A 307 -1.32 21.45 5.94
CA ARG A 307 -1.81 20.22 6.56
C ARG A 307 -1.59 19.01 5.66
N GLY A 308 -0.92 18.00 6.17
CA GLY A 308 -0.76 16.70 5.51
C GLY A 308 -2.01 15.84 5.67
N MET A 309 -2.53 15.27 4.59
CA MET A 309 -3.48 14.15 4.65
C MET A 309 -2.72 12.85 4.84
N TYR A 310 -3.20 11.90 5.65
CA TYR A 310 -2.47 10.63 5.82
C TYR A 310 -2.47 9.78 4.55
N MET A 311 -3.60 9.60 3.86
CA MET A 311 -3.66 8.81 2.60
C MET A 311 -3.02 7.42 2.71
N PRO A 312 -3.69 6.50 3.42
CA PRO A 312 -3.09 5.22 3.79
C PRO A 312 -3.01 4.26 2.61
N ASP A 313 -1.81 3.85 2.24
CA ASP A 313 -1.55 2.93 1.13
C ASP A 313 -1.64 1.48 1.62
N ALA A 314 -0.59 1.00 2.30
CA ALA A 314 -0.61 -0.30 2.98
C ALA A 314 -1.10 -0.26 4.43
N ILE A 315 -1.57 -1.43 4.88
CA ILE A 315 -2.14 -1.61 6.22
C ILE A 315 -1.82 -3.00 6.82
N THR A 316 -1.51 -3.06 8.11
CA THR A 316 -1.41 -4.34 8.88
C THR A 316 -2.16 -4.28 10.21
N THR A 317 -2.28 -5.37 10.96
CA THR A 317 -2.81 -5.31 12.35
C THR A 317 -1.96 -6.14 13.30
N PHE A 318 -1.73 -5.64 14.50
CA PHE A 318 -0.99 -6.33 15.56
C PHE A 318 -1.60 -6.08 16.94
N LYS A 319 -1.12 -6.78 17.97
CA LYS A 319 -1.59 -6.62 19.36
C LYS A 319 -0.40 -6.44 20.30
N THR A 320 -0.51 -5.50 21.24
CA THR A 320 0.50 -5.30 22.30
C THR A 320 -0.13 -4.98 23.66
N GLY A 321 0.56 -5.37 24.74
CA GLY A 321 0.22 -4.99 26.12
C GLY A 321 -1.15 -5.47 26.63
N GLY A 322 -1.69 -6.57 26.09
CA GLY A 322 -3.01 -7.10 26.47
C GLY A 322 -4.21 -6.23 26.03
N ARG A 323 -3.95 -5.13 25.31
CA ARG A 323 -4.94 -4.23 24.70
C ARG A 323 -4.95 -4.46 23.18
N ARG A 324 -6.09 -4.18 22.54
CA ARG A 324 -6.28 -4.35 21.09
C ARG A 324 -5.98 -3.01 20.42
N TRP A 325 -4.77 -2.81 19.94
CA TRP A 325 -4.38 -1.61 19.18
C TRP A 325 -4.32 -1.91 17.68
N TYR A 326 -4.25 -0.87 16.84
CA TYR A 326 -4.36 -0.93 15.38
C TYR A 326 -3.01 -0.67 14.73
N THR A 327 -2.81 -1.26 13.55
CA THR A 327 -2.94 -0.55 12.26
C THR A 327 -1.83 0.44 12.02
N LEU A 328 -0.79 -0.08 11.36
CA LEU A 328 0.22 0.71 10.71
C LEU A 328 -0.31 1.14 9.36
N LEU A 329 -0.33 2.44 9.10
CA LEU A 329 -0.67 3.02 7.81
C LEU A 329 0.57 3.71 7.26
N LEU A 330 0.87 3.43 6.00
CA LEU A 330 1.95 4.06 5.26
C LEU A 330 1.37 5.13 4.35
N THR A 331 2.07 6.24 4.21
CA THR A 331 1.52 7.45 3.64
C THR A 331 2.43 8.05 2.54
N GLY A 332 2.08 7.85 1.27
CA GLY A 332 2.64 8.60 0.12
C GLY A 332 1.83 9.87 -0.20
N CYS A 333 2.49 10.98 -0.59
CA CYS A 333 2.02 12.38 -0.67
C CYS A 333 1.87 13.06 -2.08
N GLY A 334 0.78 13.05 -2.85
CA GLY A 334 0.78 13.79 -4.14
C GLY A 334 0.40 15.29 -4.08
N VAL A 335 1.31 16.27 -4.11
CA VAL A 335 1.04 17.71 -4.37
C VAL A 335 0.33 18.53 -3.26
N VAL A 336 0.74 19.80 -3.13
CA VAL A 336 -0.01 20.85 -2.41
C VAL A 336 -1.19 21.33 -3.25
N THR A 337 -2.42 20.90 -2.93
CA THR A 337 -3.61 21.45 -3.60
C THR A 337 -4.09 22.71 -2.88
N THR A 338 -4.40 23.73 -3.68
CA THR A 338 -5.08 24.95 -3.24
C THR A 338 -6.57 24.79 -3.44
N ALA A 339 -7.20 23.98 -2.60
CA ALA A 339 -8.65 23.91 -2.55
C ALA A 339 -9.10 23.92 -1.09
N GLY A 340 -9.82 24.98 -0.71
CA GLY A 340 -10.66 24.90 0.48
C GLY A 340 -11.66 23.76 0.32
N PRO A 341 -12.22 23.26 1.43
CA PRO A 341 -13.16 22.14 1.38
C PRO A 341 -14.47 22.61 0.73
N PHE A 342 -14.58 22.39 -0.58
CA PHE A 342 -15.85 22.11 -1.29
C PHE A 342 -16.79 23.29 -1.66
N ASP A 343 -16.28 24.51 -1.88
CA ASP A 343 -17.10 25.59 -2.48
C ASP A 343 -16.41 26.43 -3.58
N GLY A 344 -15.15 26.11 -3.91
CA GLY A 344 -14.36 26.86 -4.91
C GLY A 344 -13.63 28.09 -4.36
N ASN A 345 -13.64 28.32 -3.04
CA ASN A 345 -12.77 29.28 -2.38
C ASN A 345 -11.49 28.62 -1.83
N ILE A 346 -10.42 29.41 -1.73
CA ILE A 346 -9.13 28.98 -1.15
C ILE A 346 -9.15 29.34 0.33
N ASP A 347 -9.38 28.35 1.20
CA ASP A 347 -9.46 28.56 2.64
C ASP A 347 -8.22 28.02 3.39
N GLU A 348 -7.67 26.86 2.96
CA GLU A 348 -6.59 26.15 3.65
C GLU A 348 -5.67 25.43 2.63
N LEU A 349 -4.39 25.21 2.97
CA LEU A 349 -3.42 24.49 2.13
C LEU A 349 -3.27 23.06 2.63
N TYR A 350 -3.41 22.09 1.72
CA TYR A 350 -3.21 20.68 2.03
C TYR A 350 -2.06 20.13 1.21
N ALA A 351 -1.18 19.38 1.87
CA ALA A 351 -0.30 18.42 1.20
C ALA A 351 -1.00 17.05 1.26
N PHE A 352 -1.09 16.35 0.14
CA PHE A 352 -1.47 14.93 0.18
C PHE A 352 -0.40 14.11 0.88
N GLY A 353 -0.69 12.94 1.44
CA GLY A 353 0.25 12.08 2.20
C GLY A 353 0.96 12.67 3.43
N GLY A 354 1.08 11.82 4.45
CA GLY A 354 1.65 12.18 5.76
C GLY A 354 3.18 12.13 5.82
N ARG A 355 3.85 11.57 4.79
CA ARG A 355 5.31 11.33 4.72
C ARG A 355 5.86 10.62 5.96
N SER A 356 5.05 9.73 6.52
CA SER A 356 5.27 9.16 7.84
C SER A 356 4.71 7.76 7.96
N ILE A 357 4.98 7.19 9.12
CA ILE A 357 4.45 5.92 9.56
C ILE A 357 3.55 6.22 10.76
N SER A 358 2.29 5.80 10.70
CA SER A 358 1.31 6.14 11.74
C SER A 358 0.65 4.90 12.34
N ILE A 359 0.46 4.90 13.65
CA ILE A 359 -0.21 3.86 14.43
C ILE A 359 -1.52 4.43 14.98
N PHE A 360 -2.63 3.76 14.72
CA PHE A 360 -3.94 4.16 15.24
C PHE A 360 -4.44 3.21 16.34
N ASP A 361 -5.50 3.58 17.07
CA ASP A 361 -6.21 2.70 18.00
C ASP A 361 -7.29 1.94 17.28
N GLY A 362 -7.23 0.64 17.52
CA GLY A 362 -8.31 -0.29 17.55
C GLY A 362 -9.71 0.31 17.59
N LYS A 363 -10.23 0.17 18.76
CA LYS A 363 -11.64 0.34 18.98
C LYS A 363 -12.17 1.74 18.59
N THR A 364 -11.35 2.77 18.69
CA THR A 364 -11.73 4.19 18.57
C THR A 364 -11.40 4.82 17.22
N GLY A 365 -10.30 4.40 16.58
CA GLY A 365 -9.73 5.03 15.39
C GLY A 365 -8.90 6.29 15.69
N GLU A 366 -8.45 6.48 16.93
CA GLU A 366 -7.64 7.63 17.35
C GLU A 366 -6.16 7.40 16.98
N LEU A 367 -5.43 8.45 16.60
CA LEU A 367 -3.98 8.37 16.39
C LEU A 367 -3.28 8.07 17.73
N VAL A 368 -2.40 7.07 17.73
CA VAL A 368 -1.60 6.66 18.90
C VAL A 368 -0.18 7.19 18.80
N TRP A 369 0.42 7.08 17.61
CA TRP A 369 1.78 7.53 17.34
C TRP A 369 1.93 7.86 15.85
N ASP A 370 2.76 8.86 15.55
CA ASP A 370 3.18 9.21 14.20
C ASP A 370 4.69 9.43 14.19
N SER A 371 5.37 9.01 13.12
CA SER A 371 6.81 9.23 12.98
C SER A 371 7.19 10.70 12.78
N GLY A 372 6.22 11.60 12.62
CA GLY A 372 6.49 13.02 12.37
C GLY A 372 7.26 13.21 11.08
N ASP A 373 8.28 14.07 11.11
CA ASP A 373 9.20 14.30 10.00
C ASP A 373 10.43 13.38 10.02
N PHE A 374 10.42 12.31 10.82
CA PHE A 374 11.61 11.46 11.00
C PHE A 374 12.21 10.98 9.67
N ILE A 375 11.38 10.57 8.71
CA ILE A 375 11.87 10.02 7.43
C ILE A 375 12.60 11.09 6.63
N GLU A 376 12.02 12.30 6.52
CA GLU A 376 12.63 13.48 5.89
C GLU A 376 13.96 13.83 6.53
N GLN A 377 14.01 13.95 7.86
CA GLN A 377 15.23 14.28 8.60
C GLN A 377 16.30 13.20 8.42
N PHE A 378 15.89 11.93 8.47
CA PHE A 378 16.81 10.80 8.40
C PHE A 378 17.48 10.70 7.03
N THR A 379 16.72 10.85 5.95
CA THR A 379 17.24 10.75 4.58
C THR A 379 18.03 12.00 4.19
N ALA A 380 17.69 13.16 4.76
CA ALA A 380 18.41 14.42 4.51
C ALA A 380 19.76 14.51 5.22
N ASP A 381 19.95 13.86 6.38
CA ASP A 381 21.20 13.95 7.13
C ASP A 381 22.36 13.25 6.38
N PRO A 382 23.41 13.99 5.95
CA PRO A 382 24.55 13.41 5.24
C PRO A 382 25.30 12.34 6.05
N VAL A 383 25.18 12.33 7.38
CA VAL A 383 25.77 11.29 8.25
C VAL A 383 25.16 9.91 7.97
N ASN A 384 23.89 9.86 7.55
CA ASN A 384 23.22 8.61 7.21
C ASN A 384 23.54 8.14 5.78
N GLY A 385 24.10 9.02 4.94
CA GLY A 385 24.60 8.69 3.61
C GLY A 385 23.56 8.65 2.49
N PHE A 386 22.34 9.14 2.74
CA PHE A 386 21.23 9.13 1.76
C PHE A 386 20.91 10.51 1.16
N SER A 387 21.57 11.57 1.63
CA SER A 387 21.27 12.95 1.22
C SER A 387 21.40 13.17 -0.29
N ASP A 388 22.30 12.43 -0.96
CA ASP A 388 22.52 12.54 -2.41
C ASP A 388 21.34 12.00 -3.24
N ILE A 389 20.43 11.24 -2.62
CA ILE A 389 19.23 10.67 -3.24
C ILE A 389 17.95 11.07 -2.49
N PHE A 390 18.04 12.11 -1.67
CA PHE A 390 16.91 12.65 -0.92
C PHE A 390 15.72 12.88 -1.85
N ASN A 391 14.53 12.39 -1.48
CA ASN A 391 13.28 12.50 -2.25
C ASN A 391 13.45 12.21 -3.77
N SER A 392 14.27 11.21 -4.12
CA SER A 392 14.47 10.70 -5.50
C SER A 392 13.16 10.20 -6.13
N ASN A 393 13.09 10.08 -7.47
CA ASN A 393 11.86 9.75 -8.23
C ASN A 393 11.65 8.25 -8.56
N GLY A 394 12.33 7.29 -7.89
CA GLY A 394 12.00 5.86 -8.04
C GLY A 394 12.76 5.03 -9.09
N GLY A 395 13.53 5.66 -9.98
CA GLY A 395 14.32 4.95 -11.01
C GLY A 395 15.84 5.05 -10.83
N VAL A 396 16.54 5.62 -11.83
CA VAL A 396 17.95 6.00 -11.66
C VAL A 396 18.02 7.03 -10.54
N ALA A 397 18.85 6.79 -9.53
CA ALA A 397 19.04 7.67 -8.39
C ALA A 397 19.16 9.16 -8.81
N THR A 398 18.19 9.97 -8.41
CA THR A 398 18.18 11.42 -8.58
C THR A 398 18.21 12.11 -7.23
N PHE A 399 18.76 13.32 -7.20
CA PHE A 399 18.60 14.19 -6.05
C PHE A 399 17.30 14.96 -6.22
N ASP A 400 16.42 14.87 -5.21
CA ASP A 400 15.31 15.78 -4.96
C ASP A 400 14.42 16.00 -6.19
N GLY A 401 13.55 15.02 -6.48
CA GLY A 401 12.61 15.09 -7.60
C GLY A 401 11.16 14.76 -7.20
N ARG A 402 10.89 14.69 -5.90
CA ARG A 402 9.58 14.38 -5.33
C ARG A 402 9.19 15.34 -4.18
N SER A 403 9.97 16.36 -3.85
CA SER A 403 9.71 17.18 -2.65
C SER A 403 8.47 18.06 -2.75
N ASP A 404 8.15 18.63 -3.90
CA ASP A 404 6.85 19.29 -4.17
C ASP A 404 5.69 18.30 -4.37
N ASP A 405 6.05 17.03 -4.36
CA ASP A 405 5.29 15.87 -4.72
C ASP A 405 5.14 15.02 -3.45
N LYS A 406 5.51 13.72 -3.42
CA LYS A 406 5.28 12.82 -2.27
C LYS A 406 6.42 12.62 -1.28
N GLY A 407 7.53 13.28 -1.50
CA GLY A 407 8.73 13.20 -0.67
C GLY A 407 9.26 11.76 -0.57
N PRO A 408 9.42 11.21 0.64
CA PRO A 408 10.06 9.92 0.83
C PRO A 408 9.17 8.70 0.52
N GLU A 409 7.87 8.87 0.28
CA GLU A 409 6.94 7.82 -0.19
C GLU A 409 6.99 6.47 0.57
N PRO A 410 6.63 6.43 1.87
CA PRO A 410 6.35 5.15 2.53
C PRO A 410 5.07 4.53 1.97
N GLU A 411 5.17 3.36 1.34
CA GLU A 411 4.02 2.74 0.64
C GLU A 411 3.86 1.24 0.98
N GLY A 412 4.93 0.44 0.92
CA GLY A 412 4.89 -1.01 1.13
C GLY A 412 5.14 -1.46 2.57
N LEU A 413 4.41 -2.48 3.03
CA LEU A 413 4.46 -2.94 4.42
C LEU A 413 4.62 -4.45 4.58
N ALA A 414 5.52 -4.86 5.48
CA ALA A 414 5.57 -6.21 6.02
C ALA A 414 5.74 -6.19 7.55
N MET A 415 5.40 -7.31 8.22
CA MET A 415 5.48 -7.42 9.68
C MET A 415 5.96 -8.81 10.11
N ALA A 416 6.79 -8.85 11.15
CA ALA A 416 7.29 -10.06 11.78
C ALA A 416 7.16 -9.97 13.31
N GLU A 417 6.80 -11.08 13.95
CA GLU A 417 7.06 -11.25 15.38
C GLU A 417 8.33 -12.09 15.55
N ILE A 418 9.33 -11.57 16.23
CA ILE A 418 10.63 -12.23 16.43
C ILE A 418 10.97 -12.15 17.92
N ASP A 419 11.11 -13.31 18.56
CA ASP A 419 11.41 -13.43 20.00
C ASP A 419 10.47 -12.62 20.93
N GLY A 420 9.21 -12.46 20.51
CA GLY A 420 8.17 -11.73 21.24
C GLY A 420 8.18 -10.21 21.01
N SER A 421 9.12 -9.70 20.22
CA SER A 421 9.10 -8.32 19.71
C SER A 421 8.39 -8.26 18.35
N ILE A 422 7.68 -7.17 18.10
CA ILE A 422 6.96 -6.93 16.86
C ILE A 422 7.76 -5.95 16.01
N TYR A 423 8.20 -6.40 14.84
CA TYR A 423 8.92 -5.58 13.88
C TYR A 423 8.07 -5.31 12.65
N VAL A 424 8.14 -4.09 12.15
CA VAL A 424 7.52 -3.68 10.89
C VAL A 424 8.61 -3.23 9.92
N PHE A 425 8.43 -3.58 8.66
CA PHE A 425 9.30 -3.25 7.54
C PHE A 425 8.50 -2.38 6.58
N VAL A 426 8.98 -1.16 6.39
CA VAL A 426 8.30 -0.13 5.61
C VAL A 426 9.18 0.18 4.41
N SER A 427 8.68 -0.03 3.20
CA SER A 427 9.37 0.39 2.00
C SER A 427 9.25 1.90 1.84
N LEU A 428 10.30 2.51 1.30
CA LEU A 428 10.24 3.84 0.72
C LEU A 428 10.31 3.65 -0.80
N GLU A 429 9.19 3.79 -1.50
CA GLU A 429 9.07 3.38 -2.90
C GLU A 429 10.04 4.16 -3.79
N ARG A 430 10.03 5.50 -3.74
CA ARG A 430 10.85 6.28 -4.67
C ARG A 430 12.32 6.41 -4.29
N ILE A 431 12.61 6.87 -3.08
CA ILE A 431 14.01 6.92 -2.61
C ILE A 431 14.61 5.50 -2.52
N GLY A 432 13.76 4.48 -2.36
CA GLY A 432 14.12 3.07 -2.37
C GLY A 432 14.39 2.52 -0.97
N GLY A 433 14.52 1.20 -0.86
CA GLY A 433 14.90 0.54 0.38
C GLY A 433 13.79 0.34 1.42
N TRP A 434 14.17 -0.21 2.56
CA TRP A 434 13.28 -0.67 3.62
C TRP A 434 13.74 -0.18 4.99
N MET A 435 12.87 0.56 5.67
CA MET A 435 13.01 0.95 7.08
C MET A 435 12.47 -0.14 7.99
N CYS A 436 13.13 -0.40 9.11
CA CYS A 436 12.70 -1.36 10.12
C CYS A 436 12.46 -0.65 11.45
N TRP A 437 11.32 -0.91 12.06
CA TRP A 437 10.92 -0.37 13.35
C TRP A 437 10.49 -1.50 14.29
N ASP A 438 10.89 -1.41 15.55
CA ASP A 438 10.31 -2.18 16.64
C ASP A 438 9.07 -1.44 17.14
N VAL A 439 7.89 -2.03 16.98
CA VAL A 439 6.59 -1.49 17.38
C VAL A 439 5.98 -2.26 18.55
N THR A 440 6.81 -3.00 19.29
CA THR A 440 6.37 -3.75 20.48
C THR A 440 5.68 -2.82 21.47
N ASP A 441 6.20 -1.61 21.68
CA ASP A 441 5.46 -0.51 22.31
C ASP A 441 4.88 0.40 21.23
N ALA A 442 3.58 0.25 20.95
CA ALA A 442 2.85 1.03 19.96
C ALA A 442 2.83 2.55 20.27
N THR A 443 3.12 2.96 21.50
CA THR A 443 3.15 4.38 21.89
C THR A 443 4.53 5.01 21.76
N ALA A 444 5.57 4.19 21.63
CA ALA A 444 6.95 4.62 21.45
C ALA A 444 7.74 3.64 20.56
N PRO A 445 7.37 3.50 19.26
CA PRO A 445 8.17 2.73 18.31
C PRO A 445 9.63 3.16 18.26
N VAL A 446 10.52 2.19 18.05
CA VAL A 446 11.97 2.41 18.01
C VAL A 446 12.51 2.05 16.63
N PHE A 447 13.03 3.06 15.92
CA PHE A 447 13.73 2.85 14.65
C PHE A 447 14.95 1.95 14.86
N GLN A 448 15.09 0.94 14.00
CA GLN A 448 16.16 -0.05 14.08
C GLN A 448 17.22 0.16 13.00
N SER A 449 16.79 0.34 11.76
CA SER A 449 17.69 0.44 10.60
C SER A 449 16.95 0.81 9.33
N TYR A 450 17.68 1.35 8.36
CA TYR A 450 17.22 1.54 6.99
C TYR A 450 18.24 0.89 6.04
N VAL A 451 17.74 0.04 5.16
CA VAL A 451 18.55 -0.67 4.16
C VAL A 451 18.07 -0.28 2.78
N ASN A 452 18.93 0.41 2.04
CA ASN A 452 18.73 0.73 0.65
C ASN A 452 19.99 0.30 -0.11
N SER A 453 19.81 -0.57 -1.11
CA SER A 453 20.94 -1.20 -1.79
C SER A 453 21.57 -0.33 -2.87
N TYR A 454 20.97 0.80 -3.28
CA TYR A 454 21.36 1.71 -4.37
C TYR A 454 21.55 1.08 -5.76
N GLU A 455 21.99 -0.17 -5.84
CA GLU A 455 22.37 -0.90 -7.04
C GLU A 455 21.25 -1.85 -7.49
N GLY A 456 20.40 -1.31 -8.37
CA GLY A 456 19.53 -2.08 -9.26
C GLY A 456 18.26 -2.66 -8.64
N ASP A 457 17.92 -2.28 -7.42
CA ASP A 457 16.63 -2.60 -6.79
C ASP A 457 15.92 -1.27 -6.49
N THR A 458 14.86 -0.96 -7.24
CA THR A 458 14.19 0.34 -7.26
C THR A 458 12.67 0.18 -7.18
N ALA A 459 11.96 1.13 -6.56
CA ALA A 459 10.52 1.04 -6.30
C ALA A 459 10.11 -0.22 -5.50
N PRO A 460 10.59 -0.39 -4.24
CA PRO A 460 10.08 -1.46 -3.38
C PRO A 460 8.60 -1.27 -3.05
N GLU A 461 7.79 -2.26 -3.39
CA GLU A 461 6.32 -2.19 -3.33
C GLU A 461 5.76 -3.17 -2.29
N SER A 462 6.29 -4.39 -2.25
CA SER A 462 5.76 -5.45 -1.41
C SER A 462 6.88 -6.27 -0.77
N ALA A 463 6.64 -6.80 0.43
CA ALA A 463 7.55 -7.75 1.03
C ALA A 463 6.83 -8.82 1.83
N ALA A 464 7.54 -9.93 2.00
CA ALA A 464 7.09 -11.15 2.58
C ALA A 464 8.08 -11.60 3.66
N VAL A 465 7.59 -11.95 4.85
CA VAL A 465 8.42 -12.46 5.94
C VAL A 465 8.40 -13.99 5.94
N ILE A 466 9.58 -14.61 6.02
CA ILE A 466 9.74 -16.04 6.27
C ILE A 466 10.29 -16.20 7.69
N SER A 467 9.53 -16.85 8.57
CA SER A 467 9.93 -17.06 9.96
C SER A 467 11.16 -17.98 10.07
N ALA A 468 11.93 -17.81 11.15
CA ALA A 468 13.14 -18.56 11.42
C ALA A 468 12.97 -20.10 11.35
N ASP A 469 11.84 -20.63 11.84
CA ASP A 469 11.52 -22.06 11.82
C ASP A 469 11.24 -22.63 10.41
N MET A 470 11.05 -21.75 9.44
CA MET A 470 10.66 -22.05 8.06
C MET A 470 11.71 -21.61 7.04
N SER A 471 12.74 -20.91 7.52
CA SER A 471 13.88 -20.45 6.74
C SER A 471 14.98 -21.53 6.69
N PRO A 472 15.62 -21.75 5.52
CA PRO A 472 16.76 -22.66 5.43
C PRO A 472 17.95 -22.27 6.32
N SER A 473 18.12 -20.97 6.63
CA SER A 473 19.21 -20.50 7.49
C SER A 473 18.91 -20.61 8.98
N GLY A 474 17.66 -20.86 9.36
CA GLY A 474 17.21 -20.79 10.74
C GLY A 474 17.04 -19.37 11.28
N ASN A 475 17.21 -18.34 10.44
CA ASN A 475 16.96 -16.93 10.78
C ASN A 475 15.74 -16.41 10.01
N THR A 476 15.04 -15.43 10.56
CA THR A 476 13.92 -14.77 9.87
C THR A 476 14.43 -14.05 8.62
N LEU A 477 13.74 -14.22 7.49
CA LEU A 477 14.07 -13.58 6.22
C LEU A 477 12.99 -12.58 5.81
N LEU A 478 13.40 -11.53 5.10
CA LEU A 478 12.52 -10.64 4.36
C LEU A 478 12.78 -10.85 2.87
N VAL A 479 11.76 -11.23 2.11
CA VAL A 479 11.80 -11.27 0.66
C VAL A 479 11.08 -10.01 0.17
N ALA A 480 11.80 -9.11 -0.49
CA ALA A 480 11.26 -7.84 -0.97
C ALA A 480 11.14 -7.84 -2.49
N ALA A 481 10.04 -7.29 -2.99
CA ALA A 481 9.77 -7.03 -4.39
C ALA A 481 10.00 -5.57 -4.74
N TYR A 482 10.56 -5.37 -5.93
CA TYR A 482 10.90 -4.09 -6.51
C TYR A 482 10.29 -4.03 -7.91
N GLU A 483 9.27 -3.19 -8.08
CA GLU A 483 8.40 -3.21 -9.26
C GLU A 483 9.10 -2.63 -10.50
N GLU A 484 9.76 -1.48 -10.39
CA GLU A 484 10.40 -0.81 -11.52
C GLU A 484 11.61 -1.62 -12.02
N SER A 485 12.43 -2.12 -11.10
CA SER A 485 13.59 -2.96 -11.45
C SER A 485 13.24 -4.41 -11.75
N ASN A 486 11.99 -4.82 -11.52
CA ASN A 486 11.50 -6.20 -11.70
C ASN A 486 12.34 -7.23 -10.93
N THR A 487 12.68 -6.92 -9.68
CA THR A 487 13.61 -7.75 -8.89
C THR A 487 13.05 -8.19 -7.56
N LEU A 488 13.54 -9.34 -7.11
CA LEU A 488 13.32 -9.84 -5.76
C LEU A 488 14.66 -9.91 -5.04
N ALA A 489 14.68 -9.42 -3.81
CA ALA A 489 15.84 -9.48 -2.93
C ALA A 489 15.50 -10.24 -1.66
N VAL A 490 16.43 -11.08 -1.19
CA VAL A 490 16.30 -11.77 0.10
C VAL A 490 17.25 -11.11 1.10
N PHE A 491 16.71 -10.69 2.24
CA PHE A 491 17.45 -10.15 3.37
C PHE A 491 17.31 -11.12 4.55
N GLU A 492 18.37 -11.27 5.33
CA GLU A 492 18.32 -11.98 6.61
C GLU A 492 18.30 -10.99 7.78
N LEU A 493 17.43 -11.26 8.74
CA LEU A 493 17.25 -10.43 9.92
C LEU A 493 18.09 -11.00 11.06
N THR A 494 19.16 -10.29 11.41
CA THR A 494 19.98 -10.59 12.59
C THR A 494 19.62 -9.65 13.73
N ILE A 495 19.24 -10.22 14.88
CA ILE A 495 19.06 -9.49 16.14
C ILE A 495 20.41 -9.46 16.86
N THR A 496 20.91 -8.26 17.13
CA THR A 496 22.10 -8.05 17.99
C THR A 496 21.62 -7.67 19.38
N HIS A 497 21.88 -8.52 20.37
CA HIS A 497 21.59 -8.26 21.79
C HIS A 497 22.62 -7.35 22.46
#